data_AF-A0A2N8ZGX4-F1
#
_entry.id   AF-A0A2N8ZGX4-F1
#
_cell.length_a   1.000
_cell.length_b   1.000
_cell.length_c   1.000
_cell.angle_alpha   90.00
_cell.angle_beta   90.00
_cell.angle_gamma   90.00
#
_symmetry.space_group_name_H-M   'P 1'
#
loop_
_entity.id
_entity.type
_entity.pdbx_description
1 polymer ?
#
loop_
_entity_poly.entity_id
_entity_poly.type
_entity_poly.pdbx_seq_one_letter_code
_entity_poly.pdbx_strand_id
1 'polypeptide(L)'
;MRSSSYRDEMAAGSELRRARRNSTASLGNFADFDMDSTAMSDQEFQDFTSKYADLNRQLRENSTKEKVSILDDVDFELELMHRDEVNVGYILHLLRELHEEESTDEKERKRQVIANLIGSDPTLLSKKALIEKFMNEHLDGIPAHADVEEEFEYFWEKEKREALESMATEENLDTDKLEILVNRYELSEEMPLRDDFAGTLQTKPTILQRKKIVGRLTEKFKGFVDTFIGGC
;
A
#
# COMPACT_ATOMS: atom_id res chain seq x y z
N MET A 1 16.19 30.22 6.04
CA MET A 1 17.07 29.44 5.13
C MET A 1 16.61 28.01 4.90
N ARG A 2 15.85 27.34 5.79
CA ARG A 2 15.36 25.96 5.56
C ARG A 2 14.24 25.79 4.50
N SER A 3 13.45 26.82 4.20
CA SER A 3 12.29 26.70 3.31
C SER A 3 12.62 26.71 1.80
N SER A 4 13.85 27.05 1.41
CA SER A 4 14.30 27.01 0.00
C SER A 4 14.73 25.59 -0.41
N SER A 5 15.43 24.88 0.49
CA SER A 5 15.88 23.48 0.27
C SER A 5 14.73 22.54 -0.09
N TYR A 6 13.59 22.70 0.59
CA TYR A 6 12.40 21.89 0.34
C TYR A 6 11.80 22.07 -1.07
N ARG A 7 11.87 23.27 -1.65
CA ARG A 7 11.38 23.50 -3.01
C ARG A 7 12.31 22.93 -4.06
N ASP A 8 13.62 22.98 -3.80
CA ASP A 8 14.64 22.47 -4.71
C ASP A 8 14.68 20.93 -4.68
N GLU A 9 14.45 20.29 -3.52
CA GLU A 9 14.31 18.83 -3.38
C GLU A 9 13.02 18.31 -4.03
N MET A 10 11.89 19.04 -3.89
CA MET A 10 10.62 18.71 -4.55
C MET A 10 10.69 18.81 -6.08
N ALA A 11 11.44 19.79 -6.61
CA ALA A 11 11.67 19.95 -8.04
C ALA A 11 12.58 18.85 -8.63
N ALA A 12 13.58 18.39 -7.87
CA ALA A 12 14.40 17.26 -8.27
C ALA A 12 13.60 15.93 -8.28
N GLY A 13 12.72 15.75 -7.30
CA GLY A 13 11.85 14.59 -7.21
C GLY A 13 10.77 14.53 -8.30
N SER A 14 10.23 15.68 -8.76
CA SER A 14 9.25 15.71 -9.86
C SER A 14 9.88 15.42 -11.23
N GLU A 15 11.10 15.90 -11.48
CA GLU A 15 11.85 15.63 -12.72
C GLU A 15 12.26 14.16 -12.84
N LEU A 16 12.70 13.52 -11.74
CA LEU A 16 12.99 12.08 -11.71
C LEU A 16 11.73 11.24 -11.92
N ARG A 17 10.57 11.66 -11.38
CA ARG A 17 9.27 11.01 -11.59
C ARG A 17 8.78 11.12 -13.04
N ARG A 18 8.99 12.28 -13.68
CA ARG A 18 8.70 12.48 -15.11
C ARG A 18 9.56 11.57 -16.00
N ALA A 19 10.84 11.39 -15.65
CA ALA A 19 11.73 10.48 -16.35
C ALA A 19 11.30 9.00 -16.20
N ARG A 20 10.86 8.58 -15.01
CA ARG A 20 10.32 7.23 -14.75
C ARG A 20 9.02 6.99 -15.53
N ARG A 21 8.08 7.94 -15.52
CA ARG A 21 6.79 7.87 -16.25
C ARG A 21 6.98 7.74 -17.77
N ASN A 22 7.98 8.42 -18.34
CA ASN A 22 8.34 8.27 -19.74
C ASN A 22 9.00 6.92 -20.06
N SER A 23 9.72 6.31 -19.10
CA SER A 23 10.32 4.99 -19.29
C SER A 23 9.31 3.84 -19.18
N THR A 24 8.33 3.94 -18.29
CA THR A 24 7.24 2.95 -18.16
C THR A 24 6.21 3.09 -19.28
N ALA A 25 5.99 4.30 -19.81
CA ALA A 25 5.20 4.49 -21.03
C ALA A 25 5.76 3.74 -22.25
N SER A 26 7.08 3.48 -22.30
CA SER A 26 7.70 2.67 -23.36
C SER A 26 7.47 1.16 -23.21
N LEU A 27 6.93 0.69 -22.08
CA LEU A 27 6.43 -0.68 -21.91
C LEU A 27 4.95 -0.80 -22.29
N GLY A 28 4.32 0.30 -22.72
CA GLY A 28 2.92 0.40 -23.13
C GLY A 28 2.60 -0.17 -24.51
N ASN A 29 2.90 -1.45 -24.74
CA ASN A 29 2.25 -2.22 -25.83
C ASN A 29 1.02 -3.01 -25.33
N PHE A 30 0.42 -2.59 -24.20
CA PHE A 30 -0.87 -3.08 -23.69
C PHE A 30 -2.00 -2.05 -23.85
N ALA A 31 -1.82 -1.04 -24.71
CA ALA A 31 -2.79 0.03 -24.96
C ALA A 31 -3.91 -0.36 -25.95
N ASP A 32 -4.47 -1.56 -25.83
CA ASP A 32 -5.60 -2.04 -26.66
C ASP A 32 -6.68 -2.75 -25.81
N PHE A 33 -6.78 -2.43 -24.51
CA PHE A 33 -7.92 -2.89 -23.70
C PHE A 33 -8.99 -1.81 -23.63
N ASP A 34 -10.04 -1.99 -24.43
CA ASP A 34 -11.23 -1.14 -24.47
C ASP A 34 -12.23 -1.66 -23.43
N MET A 35 -12.51 -0.91 -22.37
CA MET A 35 -13.43 -1.32 -21.29
C MET A 35 -14.88 -1.52 -21.79
N ASP A 36 -15.25 -0.89 -22.91
CA ASP A 36 -16.53 -1.13 -23.58
C ASP A 36 -16.61 -2.51 -24.28
N SER A 37 -15.50 -3.26 -24.35
CA SER A 37 -15.46 -4.61 -24.92
C SER A 37 -15.73 -5.73 -23.93
N THR A 38 -15.78 -5.42 -22.62
CA THR A 38 -16.17 -6.40 -21.61
C THR A 38 -17.69 -6.47 -21.46
N ALA A 39 -18.28 -7.53 -22.01
CA ALA A 39 -19.72 -7.80 -22.03
C ALA A 39 -20.30 -8.26 -20.67
N MET A 40 -19.94 -7.59 -19.57
CA MET A 40 -20.43 -7.94 -18.24
C MET A 40 -20.95 -6.69 -17.53
N SER A 41 -22.20 -6.76 -17.08
CA SER A 41 -22.86 -5.66 -16.37
C SER A 41 -22.38 -5.53 -14.92
N ASP A 42 -22.54 -4.35 -14.33
CA ASP A 42 -22.19 -4.09 -12.91
C ASP A 42 -22.84 -5.07 -11.93
N GLN A 43 -24.07 -5.50 -12.25
CA GLN A 43 -24.78 -6.51 -11.47
C GLN A 43 -24.14 -7.89 -11.59
N GLU A 44 -23.72 -8.29 -12.79
CA GLU A 44 -23.02 -9.56 -12.99
C GLU A 44 -21.65 -9.56 -12.30
N PHE A 45 -20.93 -8.44 -12.34
CA PHE A 45 -19.67 -8.27 -11.62
C PHE A 45 -19.85 -8.42 -10.10
N GLN A 46 -20.89 -7.79 -9.52
CA GLN A 46 -21.21 -7.93 -8.10
C GLN A 46 -21.62 -9.36 -7.71
N ASP A 47 -22.36 -10.04 -8.59
CA ASP A 47 -22.77 -11.43 -8.39
C ASP A 47 -21.57 -12.39 -8.44
N PHE A 48 -20.61 -12.16 -9.34
CA PHE A 48 -19.37 -12.95 -9.41
C PHE A 48 -18.45 -12.71 -8.21
N THR A 49 -18.33 -11.44 -7.77
CA THR A 49 -17.55 -11.08 -6.58
C THR A 49 -18.11 -11.75 -5.33
N SER A 50 -19.43 -11.74 -5.16
CA SER A 50 -20.10 -12.40 -4.04
C SER A 50 -19.90 -13.92 -4.06
N LYS A 51 -19.97 -14.57 -5.23
CA LYS A 51 -19.69 -16.01 -5.38
C LYS A 51 -18.24 -16.37 -5.06
N TYR A 52 -17.28 -15.53 -5.47
CA TYR A 52 -15.86 -15.74 -5.17
C TYR A 52 -15.59 -15.62 -3.67
N ALA A 53 -16.18 -14.61 -3.01
CA ALA A 53 -16.08 -14.45 -1.56
C ALA A 53 -16.67 -15.66 -0.80
N ASP A 54 -17.79 -16.21 -1.26
CA ASP A 54 -18.40 -17.41 -0.70
C ASP A 54 -17.53 -18.66 -0.88
N LEU A 55 -16.92 -18.84 -2.05
CA LEU A 55 -16.01 -19.96 -2.32
C LEU A 55 -14.75 -19.89 -1.45
N ASN A 56 -14.16 -18.70 -1.31
CA ASN A 56 -12.98 -18.46 -0.48
C ASN A 56 -13.27 -18.74 1.00
N ARG A 57 -14.47 -18.37 1.48
CA ARG A 57 -14.93 -18.70 2.84
C ARG A 57 -15.04 -20.21 3.05
N GLN A 58 -15.62 -20.95 2.09
CA GLN A 58 -15.75 -22.41 2.16
C GLN A 58 -14.38 -23.13 2.12
N LEU A 59 -13.42 -22.64 1.33
CA LEU A 59 -12.07 -23.20 1.27
C LEU A 59 -11.32 -23.01 2.60
N ARG A 60 -11.50 -21.86 3.26
CA ARG A 60 -10.92 -21.58 4.59
C ARG A 60 -11.57 -22.37 5.72
N GLU A 61 -12.85 -22.69 5.62
CA GLU A 61 -13.54 -23.53 6.61
C GLU A 61 -13.15 -25.02 6.48
N ASN A 62 -12.83 -25.48 5.26
CA ASN A 62 -12.48 -26.87 4.97
C ASN A 62 -11.00 -27.23 5.18
N SER A 63 -10.09 -26.26 5.32
CA SER A 63 -8.65 -26.50 5.52
C SER A 63 -8.27 -27.00 6.93
N THR A 64 -9.24 -27.23 7.83
CA THR A 64 -8.99 -27.79 9.17
C THR A 64 -8.92 -29.33 9.22
N LYS A 65 -9.14 -30.05 8.10
CA LYS A 65 -9.08 -31.52 8.08
C LYS A 65 -8.49 -32.07 6.77
N GLU A 66 -7.19 -31.92 6.59
CA GLU A 66 -6.26 -33.01 6.22
C GLU A 66 -4.92 -32.42 5.76
N LYS A 67 -3.84 -32.98 6.30
CA LYS A 67 -2.47 -32.66 5.91
C LYS A 67 -2.21 -33.18 4.50
N VAL A 68 -2.16 -32.29 3.50
CA VAL A 68 -1.38 -32.53 2.27
C VAL A 68 -0.63 -31.26 1.93
N SER A 69 0.59 -31.21 2.45
CA SER A 69 1.70 -30.40 1.97
C SER A 69 2.04 -30.82 0.53
N ILE A 70 2.44 -29.86 -0.33
CA ILE A 70 3.12 -29.99 -1.64
C ILE A 70 2.38 -29.35 -2.85
N LEU A 71 1.15 -28.81 -2.73
CA LEU A 71 0.47 -28.11 -3.86
C LEU A 71 0.22 -26.59 -3.69
N ASP A 72 0.50 -26.02 -2.52
CA ASP A 72 0.18 -24.60 -2.21
C ASP A 72 1.33 -23.59 -2.50
N ASP A 73 2.55 -24.04 -2.78
CA ASP A 73 3.75 -23.18 -2.73
C ASP A 73 4.29 -22.68 -4.09
N VAL A 74 3.65 -22.96 -5.23
CA VAL A 74 4.20 -22.58 -6.55
C VAL A 74 3.23 -21.83 -7.46
N ASP A 75 1.92 -22.03 -7.33
CA ASP A 75 0.94 -21.33 -8.20
C ASP A 75 0.32 -20.06 -7.57
N PHE A 76 0.56 -19.79 -6.28
CA PHE A 76 -0.03 -18.62 -5.59
C PHE A 76 0.85 -17.37 -5.61
N GLU A 77 2.18 -17.54 -5.66
CA GLU A 77 3.16 -16.43 -5.65
C GLU A 77 3.14 -15.61 -6.97
N LEU A 78 2.64 -16.18 -8.07
CA LEU A 78 2.51 -15.47 -9.36
C LEU A 78 1.13 -14.84 -9.59
N GLU A 79 0.07 -15.27 -8.88
CA GLU A 79 -1.26 -14.63 -8.94
C GLU A 79 -1.41 -13.44 -7.98
N LEU A 80 -0.58 -13.34 -6.93
CA LEU A 80 -0.60 -12.24 -5.96
C LEU A 80 0.12 -10.98 -6.44
N MET A 81 1.18 -11.10 -7.25
CA MET A 81 1.95 -9.92 -7.70
C MET A 81 1.20 -9.02 -8.69
N HIS A 82 0.04 -9.43 -9.20
CA HIS A 82 -0.76 -8.65 -10.17
C HIS A 82 -2.08 -8.10 -9.60
N ARG A 83 -2.43 -8.39 -8.33
CA ARG A 83 -3.69 -7.92 -7.72
C ARG A 83 -3.56 -6.60 -6.97
N ASP A 84 -2.39 -6.30 -6.41
CA ASP A 84 -2.25 -5.13 -5.56
C ASP A 84 -2.27 -3.80 -6.35
N GLU A 85 -1.63 -3.74 -7.53
CA GLU A 85 -1.67 -2.56 -8.42
C GLU A 85 -3.11 -2.25 -8.91
N VAL A 86 -3.86 -3.30 -9.27
CA VAL A 86 -5.26 -3.18 -9.73
C VAL A 86 -6.14 -2.60 -8.62
N ASN A 87 -5.88 -2.99 -7.37
CA ASN A 87 -6.67 -2.55 -6.22
C ASN A 87 -6.39 -1.10 -5.81
N VAL A 88 -5.14 -0.64 -5.89
CA VAL A 88 -4.80 0.77 -5.61
C VAL A 88 -5.35 1.70 -6.69
N GLY A 89 -5.20 1.35 -7.98
CA GLY A 89 -5.76 2.14 -9.08
C GLY A 89 -7.28 2.28 -9.00
N TYR A 90 -7.98 1.20 -8.64
CA TYR A 90 -9.42 1.24 -8.44
C TYR A 90 -9.83 2.08 -7.23
N ILE A 91 -9.12 2.00 -6.10
CA ILE A 91 -9.36 2.88 -4.94
C ILE A 91 -9.14 4.35 -5.32
N LEU A 92 -8.10 4.68 -6.07
CA LEU A 92 -7.83 6.04 -6.54
C LEU A 92 -8.96 6.57 -7.42
N HIS A 93 -9.51 5.74 -8.30
CA HIS A 93 -10.69 6.08 -9.08
C HIS A 93 -11.91 6.38 -8.18
N LEU A 94 -12.21 5.52 -7.20
CA LEU A 94 -13.31 5.75 -6.26
C LEU A 94 -13.10 7.01 -5.40
N LEU A 95 -11.86 7.31 -5.02
CA LEU A 95 -11.52 8.53 -4.28
C LEU A 95 -11.73 9.79 -5.13
N ARG A 96 -11.45 9.74 -6.44
CA ARG A 96 -11.78 10.80 -7.40
C ARG A 96 -13.28 11.00 -7.50
N GLU A 97 -14.05 9.93 -7.70
CA GLU A 97 -15.52 10.02 -7.76
C GLU A 97 -16.13 10.55 -6.47
N LEU A 98 -15.53 10.24 -5.31
CA LEU A 98 -15.94 10.78 -4.02
C LEU A 98 -15.62 12.28 -3.88
N HIS A 99 -14.46 12.70 -4.39
CA HIS A 99 -14.02 14.09 -4.36
C HIS A 99 -14.87 14.99 -5.26
N GLU A 100 -15.20 14.53 -6.47
CA GLU A 100 -16.03 15.23 -7.45
C GLU A 100 -17.53 15.28 -7.08
N GLU A 101 -17.97 14.48 -6.10
CA GLU A 101 -19.37 14.41 -5.71
C GLU A 101 -19.79 15.66 -4.93
N GLU A 102 -20.82 16.37 -5.37
CA GLU A 102 -21.32 17.58 -4.67
C GLU A 102 -22.46 17.25 -3.69
N SER A 103 -23.18 16.16 -3.91
CA SER A 103 -24.29 15.75 -3.04
C SER A 103 -23.77 15.13 -1.74
N THR A 104 -24.13 15.72 -0.59
CA THR A 104 -23.74 15.21 0.72
C THR A 104 -24.20 13.76 0.97
N ASP A 105 -25.43 13.42 0.53
CA ASP A 105 -25.97 12.08 0.72
C ASP A 105 -25.23 11.04 -0.13
N GLU A 106 -24.87 11.40 -1.37
CA GLU A 106 -24.10 10.51 -2.26
C GLU A 106 -22.63 10.42 -1.85
N LYS A 107 -22.05 11.51 -1.32
CA LYS A 107 -20.70 11.50 -0.70
C LYS A 107 -20.64 10.47 0.43
N GLU A 108 -21.62 10.49 1.33
CA GLU A 108 -21.66 9.52 2.43
C GLU A 108 -21.84 8.09 1.94
N ARG A 109 -22.70 7.89 0.93
CA ARG A 109 -22.88 6.58 0.28
C ARG A 109 -21.57 6.07 -0.32
N LYS A 110 -20.84 6.91 -1.06
CA LYS A 110 -19.54 6.59 -1.68
C LYS A 110 -18.48 6.27 -0.61
N ARG A 111 -18.41 7.04 0.48
CA ARG A 111 -17.54 6.73 1.63
C ARG A 111 -17.82 5.34 2.20
N GLN A 112 -19.09 4.98 2.39
CA GLN A 112 -19.47 3.66 2.90
C GLN A 112 -19.11 2.53 1.92
N VAL A 113 -19.27 2.75 0.61
CA VAL A 113 -18.87 1.77 -0.42
C VAL A 113 -17.37 1.51 -0.37
N ILE A 114 -16.56 2.58 -0.32
CA ILE A 114 -15.10 2.48 -0.22
C ILE A 114 -14.70 1.75 1.08
N ALA A 115 -15.29 2.11 2.22
CA ALA A 115 -15.00 1.46 3.50
C ALA A 115 -15.36 -0.03 3.51
N ASN A 116 -16.48 -0.41 2.89
CA ASN A 116 -16.90 -1.81 2.77
C ASN A 116 -15.95 -2.61 1.87
N LEU A 117 -15.56 -2.03 0.73
CA LEU A 117 -14.61 -2.64 -0.20
C LEU A 117 -13.30 -2.97 0.50
N ILE A 118 -12.69 -1.96 1.15
CA ILE A 118 -11.45 -2.10 1.91
C ILE A 118 -11.59 -3.13 3.05
N GLY A 119 -12.75 -3.17 3.71
CA GLY A 119 -13.01 -4.15 4.77
C GLY A 119 -13.20 -5.59 4.28
N SER A 120 -13.57 -5.76 3.00
CA SER A 120 -13.85 -7.06 2.39
C SER A 120 -12.68 -7.66 1.63
N ASP A 121 -11.74 -6.82 1.15
CA ASP A 121 -10.58 -7.25 0.38
C ASP A 121 -9.36 -7.47 1.30
N PRO A 122 -8.86 -8.73 1.45
CA PRO A 122 -7.70 -9.02 2.27
C PRO A 122 -6.42 -8.27 1.87
N THR A 123 -6.26 -7.91 0.59
CA THR A 123 -5.08 -7.20 0.08
C THR A 123 -5.08 -5.72 0.49
N LEU A 124 -6.26 -5.14 0.70
CA LEU A 124 -6.42 -3.74 1.12
C LEU A 124 -6.42 -3.58 2.64
N LEU A 125 -6.50 -4.66 3.41
CA LEU A 125 -6.54 -4.60 4.87
C LEU A 125 -5.29 -3.95 5.48
N SER A 126 -4.10 -4.17 4.90
CA SER A 126 -2.86 -3.50 5.36
C SER A 126 -2.89 -2.00 5.12
N LYS A 127 -3.56 -1.55 4.05
CA LYS A 127 -3.67 -0.14 3.63
C LYS A 127 -4.92 0.55 4.19
N LYS A 128 -5.82 -0.19 4.82
CA LYS A 128 -7.12 0.30 5.29
C LYS A 128 -7.02 1.60 6.09
N ALA A 129 -6.20 1.59 7.13
CA ALA A 129 -6.05 2.74 8.02
C ALA A 129 -5.54 3.98 7.26
N LEU A 130 -4.67 3.77 6.28
CA LEU A 130 -4.08 4.84 5.47
C LEU A 130 -5.11 5.45 4.51
N ILE A 131 -5.91 4.62 3.85
CA ILE A 131 -6.99 5.09 2.95
C ILE A 131 -8.10 5.77 3.74
N GLU A 132 -8.52 5.21 4.88
CA GLU A 132 -9.50 5.84 5.78
C GLU A 132 -9.00 7.19 6.29
N LYS A 133 -7.72 7.28 6.67
CA LYS A 133 -7.10 8.53 7.10
C LYS A 133 -7.10 9.57 5.97
N PHE A 134 -6.73 9.16 4.74
CA PHE A 134 -6.79 10.05 3.57
C PHE A 134 -8.20 10.60 3.34
N MET A 135 -9.22 9.73 3.35
CA MET A 135 -10.62 10.11 3.16
C MET A 135 -11.12 11.10 4.21
N ASN A 136 -10.72 10.93 5.46
CA ASN A 136 -11.26 11.69 6.59
C ASN A 136 -10.49 12.99 6.87
N GLU A 137 -9.18 13.00 6.63
CA GLU A 137 -8.31 14.10 7.05
C GLU A 137 -7.77 14.94 5.89
N HIS A 138 -7.64 14.37 4.69
CA HIS A 138 -7.01 15.04 3.55
C HIS A 138 -7.99 15.37 2.43
N LEU A 139 -8.88 14.43 2.08
CA LEU A 139 -9.74 14.51 0.89
C LEU A 139 -10.63 15.77 0.85
N ASP A 140 -11.24 16.16 1.97
CA ASP A 140 -12.11 17.34 2.05
C ASP A 140 -11.34 18.67 1.89
N GLY A 141 -10.02 18.65 2.07
CA GLY A 141 -9.14 19.81 1.89
C GLY A 141 -8.62 19.98 0.46
N ILE A 142 -8.83 18.98 -0.41
CA ILE A 142 -8.33 18.99 -1.79
C ILE A 142 -9.21 19.91 -2.65
N PRO A 143 -8.65 20.88 -3.39
CA PRO A 143 -9.42 21.71 -4.34
C PRO A 143 -10.12 20.86 -5.42
N ALA A 144 -11.31 21.26 -5.87
CA ALA A 144 -12.11 20.55 -6.89
C ALA A 144 -11.40 20.23 -8.22
N HIS A 145 -10.27 20.90 -8.52
CA HIS A 145 -9.49 20.71 -9.75
C HIS A 145 -8.11 20.09 -9.51
N ALA A 146 -7.79 19.74 -8.27
CA ALA A 146 -6.51 19.13 -7.95
C ALA A 146 -6.53 17.64 -8.33
N ASP A 147 -5.35 17.12 -8.66
CA ASP A 147 -5.21 15.71 -8.99
C ASP A 147 -5.17 14.89 -7.69
N VAL A 148 -6.26 14.15 -7.45
CA VAL A 148 -6.39 13.28 -6.28
C VAL A 148 -5.27 12.23 -6.22
N GLU A 149 -4.72 11.79 -7.36
CA GLU A 149 -3.58 10.87 -7.37
C GLU A 149 -2.31 11.53 -6.81
N GLU A 150 -1.99 12.75 -7.27
CA GLU A 150 -0.82 13.48 -6.77
C GLU A 150 -0.96 13.84 -5.28
N GLU A 151 -2.16 14.20 -4.85
CA GLU A 151 -2.46 14.46 -3.44
C GLU A 151 -2.38 13.20 -2.58
N PHE A 152 -2.85 12.06 -3.11
CA PHE A 152 -2.73 10.77 -2.44
C PHE A 152 -1.27 10.33 -2.32
N GLU A 153 -0.48 10.43 -3.39
CA GLU A 153 0.97 10.17 -3.34
C GLU A 153 1.67 11.04 -2.31
N TYR A 154 1.37 12.34 -2.28
CA TYR A 154 1.95 13.27 -1.31
C TYR A 154 1.58 12.89 0.12
N PHE A 155 0.31 12.59 0.37
CA PHE A 155 -0.16 12.12 1.67
C PHE A 155 0.51 10.80 2.06
N TRP A 156 0.61 9.85 1.14
CA TRP A 156 1.23 8.54 1.36
C TRP A 156 2.68 8.66 1.80
N GLU A 157 3.49 9.45 1.08
CA GLU A 157 4.90 9.68 1.43
C GLU A 157 5.06 10.40 2.79
N LYS A 158 4.15 11.33 3.11
CA LYS A 158 4.11 11.97 4.42
C LYS A 158 3.85 10.96 5.54
N GLU A 159 2.82 10.11 5.39
CA GLU A 159 2.46 9.09 6.37
C GLU A 159 3.53 8.00 6.51
N LYS A 160 4.14 7.60 5.40
CA LYS A 160 5.27 6.66 5.38
C LYS A 160 6.45 7.18 6.21
N ARG A 161 6.83 8.46 6.03
CA ARG A 161 7.89 9.08 6.84
C ARG A 161 7.50 9.16 8.31
N GLU A 162 6.29 9.59 8.63
CA GLU A 162 5.81 9.68 10.02
C GLU A 162 5.80 8.29 10.70
N ALA A 163 5.39 7.24 9.99
CA ALA A 163 5.42 5.87 10.49
C ALA A 163 6.86 5.38 10.72
N LEU A 164 7.80 5.75 9.85
CA LEU A 164 9.21 5.41 9.99
C LEU A 164 9.85 6.11 11.19
N GLU A 165 9.58 7.41 11.37
CA GLU A 165 10.03 8.22 12.51
C GLU A 165 9.46 7.68 13.83
N SER A 166 8.18 7.29 13.83
CA SER A 166 7.53 6.67 14.99
C SER A 166 8.20 5.34 15.34
N MET A 167 8.43 4.47 14.35
CA MET A 167 9.13 3.20 14.54
C MET A 167 10.53 3.39 15.12
N ALA A 168 11.28 4.36 14.59
CA ALA A 168 12.61 4.69 15.08
C ALA A 168 12.59 5.20 16.53
N THR A 169 11.62 6.05 16.87
CA THR A 169 11.47 6.61 18.22
C THR A 169 11.07 5.54 19.23
N GLU A 170 10.08 4.71 18.92
CA GLU A 170 9.55 3.68 19.83
C GLU A 170 10.58 2.60 20.19
N GLU A 171 11.41 2.20 19.22
CA GLU A 171 12.41 1.15 19.42
C GLU A 171 13.84 1.70 19.65
N ASN A 172 13.99 3.03 19.76
CA ASN A 172 15.25 3.73 19.95
C ASN A 172 16.32 3.37 18.89
N LEU A 173 15.94 3.58 17.63
CA LEU A 173 16.73 3.27 16.44
C LEU A 173 17.36 4.53 15.86
N ASP A 174 18.43 4.32 15.12
CA ASP A 174 19.05 5.31 14.24
C ASP A 174 18.19 5.43 12.97
N THR A 175 17.54 6.58 12.80
CA THR A 175 16.60 6.84 11.70
C THR A 175 17.28 6.72 10.34
N ASP A 176 18.48 7.29 10.18
CA ASP A 176 19.23 7.26 8.91
C ASP A 176 19.55 5.82 8.51
N LYS A 177 19.95 4.98 9.47
CA LYS A 177 20.18 3.55 9.20
C LYS A 177 18.90 2.80 8.86
N LEU A 178 17.79 3.13 9.50
CA LEU A 178 16.50 2.52 9.22
C LEU A 178 16.01 2.89 7.81
N GLU A 179 16.16 4.14 7.41
CA GLU A 179 15.88 4.62 6.04
C GLU A 179 16.70 3.87 4.99
N ILE A 180 17.98 3.60 5.27
CA ILE A 180 18.81 2.78 4.37
C ILE A 180 18.23 1.37 4.20
N LEU A 181 17.67 0.77 5.26
CA LEU A 181 17.04 -0.56 5.15
C LEU A 181 15.76 -0.51 4.33
N VAL A 182 14.94 0.54 4.51
CA VAL A 182 13.74 0.78 3.70
C VAL A 182 14.11 0.94 2.23
N ASN A 183 15.02 1.85 1.91
CA ASN A 183 15.47 2.09 0.53
C ASN A 183 16.06 0.84 -0.12
N ARG A 184 16.82 0.05 0.66
CA ARG A 184 17.36 -1.22 0.16
C ARG A 184 16.23 -2.22 -0.15
N TYR A 185 15.22 -2.32 0.72
CA TYR A 185 14.06 -3.16 0.47
C TYR A 185 13.30 -2.70 -0.78
N GLU A 186 13.04 -1.40 -0.94
CA GLU A 186 12.35 -0.86 -2.12
C GLU A 186 13.07 -1.16 -3.44
N LEU A 187 14.40 -1.28 -3.42
CA LEU A 187 15.19 -1.55 -4.63
C LEU A 187 15.38 -3.04 -4.93
N SER A 188 15.28 -3.90 -3.92
CA SER A 188 15.65 -5.32 -4.04
C SER A 188 14.52 -6.29 -3.70
N GLU A 189 13.47 -5.81 -3.04
CA GLU A 189 12.38 -6.59 -2.44
C GLU A 189 12.87 -7.65 -1.41
N GLU A 190 14.15 -7.58 -1.03
CA GLU A 190 14.78 -8.51 -0.09
C GLU A 190 14.67 -7.99 1.35
N MET A 191 14.03 -8.78 2.21
CA MET A 191 13.89 -8.46 3.63
C MET A 191 15.27 -8.32 4.31
N PRO A 192 15.49 -7.24 5.09
CA PRO A 192 16.71 -7.08 5.88
C PRO A 192 16.97 -8.26 6.82
N LEU A 193 18.24 -8.60 7.00
CA LEU A 193 18.64 -9.64 7.92
C LEU A 193 18.57 -9.14 9.37
N ARG A 194 18.56 -10.08 10.31
CA ARG A 194 18.53 -9.77 11.76
C ARG A 194 19.70 -8.89 12.20
N ASP A 195 20.86 -9.05 11.57
CA ASP A 195 22.04 -8.23 11.89
C ASP A 195 21.95 -6.82 11.30
N ASP A 196 21.27 -6.63 10.17
CA ASP A 196 20.98 -5.29 9.63
C ASP A 196 20.10 -4.50 10.61
N PHE A 197 19.00 -5.11 11.06
CA PHE A 197 18.12 -4.53 12.07
C PHE A 197 18.84 -4.22 13.37
N ALA A 198 19.71 -5.12 13.83
CA ALA A 198 20.52 -4.84 15.00
C ALA A 198 21.50 -3.67 14.81
N GLY A 199 21.98 -3.44 13.59
CA GLY A 199 22.83 -2.31 13.24
C GLY A 199 22.14 -0.95 13.38
N THR A 200 20.80 -0.92 13.36
CA THR A 200 20.00 0.29 13.58
C THR A 200 19.89 0.68 15.06
N LEU A 201 20.21 -0.21 16.01
CA LEU A 201 20.05 0.09 17.43
C LEU A 201 21.04 1.19 17.88
N GLN A 202 20.53 2.23 18.55
CA GLN A 202 21.39 3.29 19.10
C GLN A 202 22.16 2.84 20.35
N THR A 203 21.63 1.84 21.05
CA THR A 203 22.24 1.28 22.27
C THR A 203 22.78 -0.12 22.01
N LYS A 204 23.65 -0.59 22.91
CA LYS A 204 24.22 -1.94 22.85
C LYS A 204 23.58 -2.84 23.90
N PRO A 205 22.37 -3.38 23.66
CA PRO A 205 21.66 -4.22 24.61
C PRO A 205 22.36 -5.57 24.82
N THR A 206 21.97 -6.28 25.87
CA THR A 206 22.41 -7.67 26.09
C THR A 206 21.91 -8.59 24.96
N ILE A 207 22.54 -9.75 24.79
CA ILE A 207 22.19 -10.72 23.73
C ILE A 207 20.70 -11.09 23.76
N LEU A 208 20.15 -11.32 24.96
CA LEU A 208 18.75 -11.69 25.16
C LEU A 208 17.79 -10.54 24.80
N GLN A 209 18.11 -9.32 25.22
CA GLN A 209 17.32 -8.13 24.88
C GLN A 209 17.39 -7.84 23.38
N ARG A 210 18.59 -7.92 22.79
CA ARG A 210 18.82 -7.76 21.35
C ARG A 210 17.93 -8.70 20.54
N LYS A 211 17.90 -10.00 20.90
CA LYS A 211 17.06 -10.99 20.21
C LYS A 211 15.57 -10.63 20.25
N LYS A 212 15.08 -10.12 21.39
CA LYS A 212 13.68 -9.68 21.55
C LYS A 212 13.38 -8.43 20.73
N ILE A 213 14.22 -7.39 20.82
CA ILE A 213 14.04 -6.12 20.11
C ILE A 213 14.07 -6.36 18.60
N VAL A 214 15.10 -7.06 18.10
CA VAL A 214 15.21 -7.38 16.66
C VAL A 214 14.03 -8.20 16.17
N GLY A 215 13.50 -9.13 16.97
CA GLY A 215 12.30 -9.88 16.63
C GLY A 215 11.09 -8.97 16.43
N ARG A 216 10.83 -8.05 17.36
CA ARG A 216 9.75 -7.06 17.22
C ARG A 216 9.96 -6.14 16.03
N LEU A 217 11.20 -5.67 15.83
CA LEU A 217 11.55 -4.78 14.72
C LEU A 217 11.31 -5.46 13.37
N THR A 218 11.62 -6.76 13.25
CA THR A 218 11.33 -7.53 12.04
C THR A 218 9.84 -7.53 11.72
N GLU A 219 8.98 -7.79 12.72
CA GLU A 219 7.53 -7.81 12.51
C GLU A 219 6.96 -6.40 12.24
N LYS A 220 7.46 -5.37 12.92
CA LYS A 220 7.11 -3.96 12.63
C LYS A 220 7.51 -3.55 11.22
N PHE A 221 8.70 -3.95 10.76
CA PHE A 221 9.19 -3.65 9.42
C PHE A 221 8.36 -4.36 8.34
N LYS A 222 7.96 -5.62 8.56
CA LYS A 222 7.02 -6.32 7.66
C LYS A 222 5.70 -5.57 7.55
N GLY A 223 5.08 -5.21 8.68
CA GLY A 223 3.82 -4.46 8.64
C GLY A 223 3.97 -3.09 7.96
N PHE A 224 5.11 -2.44 8.13
CA PHE A 224 5.45 -1.20 7.41
C PHE A 224 5.54 -1.42 5.90
N VAL A 225 6.26 -2.47 5.47
CA VAL A 225 6.34 -2.88 4.06
C VAL A 225 4.96 -3.17 3.49
N ASP A 226 4.16 -4.00 4.16
CA ASP A 226 2.82 -4.41 3.70
C ASP A 226 1.88 -3.20 3.53
N THR A 227 2.06 -2.17 4.36
CA THR A 227 1.26 -0.96 4.32
C THR A 227 1.76 -0.02 3.21
N PHE A 228 3.05 0.31 3.20
CA PHE A 228 3.60 1.45 2.47
C PHE A 228 4.37 1.11 1.19
N ILE A 229 4.79 -0.14 0.99
CA ILE A 229 5.68 -0.55 -0.11
C ILE A 229 5.08 -1.67 -0.96
N GLY A 230 4.43 -2.67 -0.34
CA GLY A 230 3.79 -3.76 -1.07
C GLY A 230 2.69 -3.24 -1.99
N GLY A 231 2.76 -3.56 -3.28
CA GLY A 231 1.74 -3.19 -4.27
C GLY A 231 1.89 -1.80 -4.92
N CYS A 232 3.10 -1.24 -4.97
CA CYS A 232 3.43 0.00 -5.68
C CYS A 232 4.27 -0.23 -6.94
#